data_AF-A0A1I1MYV0-F1
#
_entry.id   AF-A0A1I1MYV0-F1
#
_cell.length_a   1.000
_cell.length_b   1.000
_cell.length_c   1.000
_cell.angle_alpha   90.00
_cell.angle_beta   90.00
_cell.angle_gamma   90.00
#
_symmetry.space_group_name_H-M   'P 1'
#
loop_
_entity.id
_entity.type
_entity.pdbx_description
1 polymer ?
#
loop_
_entity_poly.entity_id
_entity_poly.type
_entity_poly.pdbx_seq_one_letter_code
_entity_poly.pdbx_strand_id
1 'polypeptide(L)'
;MESKAKLAAHPAHPILIVFPMGLLATSVIFDGAYLLNDNPDMIRVAYWMITAGLIVGMVAAVPGWIDWLAIPASTRAKRIGLIHGAGNVVVLLLYRPHQA
;
A
#
# COMPACT_ATOMS: atom_id res chain seq x y z
N MET A 1 -12.73 -18.63 2.54
CA MET A 1 -13.45 -17.55 3.26
C MET A 1 -13.81 -16.51 2.24
N GLU A 2 -15.07 -16.07 2.22
CA GLU A 2 -15.44 -14.90 1.44
C GLU A 2 -15.08 -13.62 2.20
N SER A 3 -14.64 -12.60 1.46
CA SER A 3 -14.44 -11.25 1.97
C SER A 3 -15.75 -10.66 2.49
N LYS A 4 -15.69 -9.95 3.62
CA LYS A 4 -16.81 -9.20 4.20
C LYS A 4 -16.86 -7.77 3.65
N ALA A 5 -15.73 -7.20 3.25
CA ALA A 5 -15.66 -5.89 2.61
C ALA A 5 -15.62 -6.03 1.08
N LYS A 6 -16.79 -6.02 0.43
CA LYS A 6 -16.93 -6.16 -1.02
C LYS A 6 -17.32 -4.84 -1.70
N LEU A 7 -16.86 -4.65 -2.93
CA LEU A 7 -17.31 -3.63 -3.88
C LEU A 7 -17.79 -4.34 -5.14
N ALA A 8 -19.04 -4.11 -5.55
CA ALA A 8 -19.64 -4.77 -6.73
C ALA A 8 -19.41 -6.30 -6.75
N ALA A 9 -19.63 -6.97 -5.61
CA ALA A 9 -19.40 -8.41 -5.37
C ALA A 9 -17.92 -8.88 -5.37
N HIS A 10 -16.95 -7.99 -5.59
CA HIS A 10 -15.53 -8.30 -5.55
C HIS A 10 -14.89 -7.87 -4.23
N PRO A 11 -13.89 -8.60 -3.70
CA PRO A 11 -13.14 -8.19 -2.51
C PRO A 11 -12.49 -6.82 -2.70
N ALA A 12 -12.82 -5.85 -1.83
CA ALA A 12 -12.36 -4.47 -1.99
C ALA A 12 -10.85 -4.32 -1.76
N HIS A 13 -10.29 -5.05 -0.79
CA HIS A 13 -8.86 -4.96 -0.47
C HIS A 13 -7.95 -5.38 -1.65
N PRO A 14 -8.14 -6.54 -2.29
CA PRO A 14 -7.40 -6.93 -3.51
C PRO A 14 -7.54 -5.97 -4.69
N ILE A 15 -8.70 -5.31 -4.84
CA ILE A 15 -8.87 -4.28 -5.88
C ILE A 15 -8.02 -3.05 -5.57
N LEU A 16 -8.00 -2.62 -4.31
CA LEU A 16 -7.33 -1.37 -3.93
C LEU A 16 -5.81 -1.53 -3.80
N ILE A 17 -5.29 -2.71 -3.42
CA ILE A 17 -3.87 -2.89 -3.13
C ILE A 17 -2.95 -2.73 -4.36
N VAL A 18 -3.49 -2.85 -5.57
CA VAL A 18 -2.71 -2.64 -6.81
C VAL A 18 -2.18 -1.21 -6.94
N PHE A 19 -2.92 -0.23 -6.43
CA PHE A 19 -2.54 1.18 -6.48
C PHE A 19 -1.32 1.50 -5.61
N PRO A 20 -1.31 1.27 -4.28
CA PRO A 20 -0.14 1.55 -3.45
C PRO A 20 1.05 0.69 -3.89
N MET A 21 0.84 -0.56 -4.31
CA MET A 21 1.91 -1.41 -4.82
C MET A 21 2.58 -0.79 -6.06
N GLY A 22 1.79 -0.35 -7.04
CA GLY A 22 2.31 0.30 -8.24
C GLY A 22 2.96 1.66 -7.95
N LEU A 23 2.27 2.53 -7.22
CA LEU A 23 2.71 3.89 -6.94
C LEU A 23 4.01 3.93 -6.12
N LEU A 24 4.08 3.16 -5.02
CA LEU A 24 5.25 3.15 -4.15
C LEU A 24 6.46 2.44 -4.80
N ALA A 25 6.22 1.37 -5.58
CA ALA A 25 7.32 0.74 -6.33
C ALA A 25 7.86 1.66 -7.44
N THR A 26 6.97 2.34 -8.15
CA THR A 26 7.36 3.24 -9.24
C THR A 26 8.07 4.49 -8.71
N SER A 27 7.72 5.00 -7.53
CA SER A 27 8.42 6.15 -6.95
C SER A 27 9.92 5.89 -6.76
N VAL A 28 10.30 4.67 -6.34
CA VAL A 28 11.71 4.26 -6.20
C VAL A 28 12.46 4.35 -7.54
N ILE A 29 11.79 4.05 -8.65
CA ILE A 29 12.36 4.18 -9.99
C ILE A 29 12.64 5.66 -10.31
N PHE A 30 11.71 6.57 -9.98
CA PHE A 30 11.89 8.00 -10.21
C PHE A 30 12.91 8.64 -9.27
N ASP A 31 12.97 8.21 -8.01
CA ASP A 31 14.05 8.59 -7.09
C ASP A 31 15.42 8.15 -7.66
N GLY A 32 15.51 6.91 -8.14
CA GLY A 32 16.72 6.41 -8.81
C GLY A 32 17.08 7.20 -10.07
N ALA A 33 16.08 7.59 -10.87
CA ALA A 33 16.29 8.41 -12.06
C ALA A 33 16.86 9.80 -11.69
N TYR A 34 16.33 10.44 -10.65
CA TYR A 34 16.86 11.70 -10.12
C TYR A 34 18.33 11.56 -9.72
N LEU A 35 18.68 10.51 -8.98
CA LEU A 35 20.07 10.26 -8.55
C LEU A 35 21.05 10.06 -9.73
N LEU A 36 20.56 9.72 -10.91
CA LEU A 36 21.39 9.48 -12.10
C LEU A 36 21.54 10.70 -13.01
N ASN A 37 20.60 11.65 -12.98
CA ASN A 37 20.55 12.75 -13.95
C ASN A 37 20.24 14.13 -13.38
N ASP A 38 20.07 14.25 -12.05
CA ASP A 38 19.76 15.47 -11.32
C ASP A 38 18.51 16.23 -11.83
N ASN A 39 17.60 15.56 -12.55
CA ASN A 39 16.40 16.20 -13.08
C ASN A 39 15.34 16.42 -11.98
N PRO A 40 15.02 17.68 -11.62
CA PRO A 40 14.08 17.99 -10.53
C PRO A 40 12.64 17.53 -10.83
N ASP A 41 12.27 17.26 -12.07
CA ASP A 41 10.95 16.72 -12.39
C ASP A 41 10.81 15.27 -11.89
N MET A 42 11.90 14.50 -11.86
CA MET A 42 11.87 13.11 -11.40
C MET A 42 11.56 13.02 -9.91
N ILE A 43 12.19 13.87 -9.08
CA ILE A 43 11.92 13.91 -7.63
C ILE A 43 10.50 14.42 -7.33
N ARG A 44 9.98 15.35 -8.15
CA ARG A 44 8.59 15.82 -8.03
C ARG A 44 7.56 14.74 -8.36
N VAL A 45 7.82 13.94 -9.38
CA VAL A 45 6.97 12.79 -9.73
C VAL A 45 7.00 11.76 -8.60
N ALA A 46 8.19 11.41 -8.09
CA ALA A 46 8.33 10.49 -6.97
C ALA A 46 7.56 10.99 -5.74
N TYR A 47 7.66 12.27 -5.39
CA TYR A 47 6.90 12.87 -4.29
C TYR A 47 5.40 12.62 -4.39
N TRP A 48 4.79 12.89 -5.55
CA TRP A 48 3.35 12.70 -5.73
C TRP A 48 2.96 11.22 -5.77
N MET A 49 3.81 10.35 -6.33
CA MET A 49 3.60 8.90 -6.28
C MET A 49 3.63 8.37 -4.85
N ILE A 50 4.59 8.79 -4.03
CA ILE A 50 4.66 8.41 -2.61
C ILE A 50 3.42 8.92 -1.89
N THR A 51 3.07 10.20 -2.06
CA THR A 51 1.93 10.81 -1.39
C THR A 51 0.62 10.09 -1.73
N ALA A 52 0.35 9.85 -3.02
CA ALA A 52 -0.83 9.12 -3.45
C ALA A 52 -0.81 7.66 -2.99
N GLY A 53 0.35 7.00 -3.07
CA GLY A 53 0.54 5.62 -2.64
C GLY A 53 0.28 5.43 -1.14
N LEU A 54 0.73 6.37 -0.30
CA LEU A 54 0.44 6.36 1.14
C LEU A 54 -1.06 6.55 1.43
N ILE A 55 -1.71 7.50 0.77
CA ILE A 55 -3.15 7.75 0.93
C ILE A 55 -3.95 6.51 0.55
N VAL A 56 -3.72 5.96 -0.65
CA VAL A 56 -4.47 4.78 -1.10
C VAL A 56 -4.09 3.53 -0.32
N GLY A 57 -2.85 3.41 0.15
CA GLY A 57 -2.40 2.34 1.04
C GLY A 57 -3.16 2.32 2.37
N MET A 58 -3.37 3.49 2.99
CA MET A 58 -4.21 3.62 4.18
C MET A 58 -5.67 3.26 3.90
N VAL A 59 -6.23 3.72 2.77
CA VAL A 59 -7.60 3.38 2.36
C VAL A 59 -7.74 1.88 2.11
N ALA A 60 -6.76 1.23 1.47
CA ALA A 60 -6.75 -0.20 1.21
C ALA A 60 -6.63 -1.03 2.49
N ALA A 61 -5.95 -0.51 3.53
CA ALA A 61 -5.81 -1.19 4.82
C ALA A 61 -7.17 -1.38 5.52
N VAL A 62 -8.13 -0.47 5.34
CA VAL A 62 -9.46 -0.54 5.97
C VAL A 62 -10.23 -1.83 5.62
N PRO A 63 -10.53 -2.16 4.35
CA PRO A 63 -11.20 -3.40 4.00
C PRO A 63 -10.36 -4.64 4.35
N GLY A 64 -9.02 -4.55 4.27
CA GLY A 64 -8.14 -5.64 4.67
C GLY A 64 -8.24 -5.95 6.17
N TRP A 65 -8.36 -4.92 7.00
CA TRP A 65 -8.57 -5.06 8.44
C TRP A 65 -9.95 -5.63 8.78
N ILE A 66 -11.00 -5.17 8.08
CA ILE A 66 -12.37 -5.71 8.23
C ILE A 66 -12.39 -7.21 7.91
N ASP A 67 -11.78 -7.61 6.79
CA ASP A 67 -11.69 -9.02 6.40
C ASP A 67 -10.87 -9.84 7.39
N TRP A 68 -9.76 -9.28 7.90
CA TRP A 68 -8.96 -9.93 8.93
C TRP A 68 -9.74 -10.14 10.24
N LEU A 69 -10.51 -9.15 10.69
CA LEU A 69 -11.35 -9.25 11.89
C LEU A 69 -12.38 -10.39 11.78
N ALA A 70 -12.91 -10.64 10.58
CA ALA A 70 -13.86 -11.73 10.31
C ALA A 70 -13.23 -13.13 10.33
N ILE A 71 -11.90 -13.25 10.30
CA ILE A 71 -11.23 -14.55 10.42
C ILE A 71 -11.34 -15.05 11.88
N PRO A 72 -11.79 -16.31 12.11
CA PRO A 72 -11.83 -16.95 13.41
C PRO A 72 -10.46 -16.94 14.10
N ALA A 73 -10.51 -16.82 15.44
CA ALA A 73 -9.34 -16.93 16.29
C ALA A 73 -8.64 -18.28 16.11
N SER A 74 -7.36 -18.34 16.53
CA SER A 74 -6.49 -19.53 16.48
C SER A 74 -6.26 -20.19 15.11
N THR A 75 -6.67 -19.55 14.01
CA THR A 75 -6.37 -20.03 12.65
C THR A 75 -5.02 -19.54 12.12
N ARG A 76 -4.40 -20.33 11.25
CA ARG A 76 -3.18 -19.93 10.50
C ARG A 76 -3.42 -18.65 9.70
N ALA A 77 -4.60 -18.50 9.10
CA ALA A 77 -4.98 -17.34 8.31
C ALA A 77 -4.98 -16.05 9.14
N LYS A 78 -5.48 -16.09 10.39
CA LYS A 78 -5.45 -14.93 11.30
C LYS A 78 -4.00 -14.48 11.59
N ARG A 79 -3.10 -15.43 11.87
CA ARG A 79 -1.69 -15.12 12.15
C ARG A 79 -0.99 -14.53 10.93
N ILE A 80 -1.15 -15.15 9.76
CA ILE A 80 -0.52 -14.66 8.51
C ILE A 80 -1.05 -13.27 8.16
N GLY A 81 -2.37 -13.06 8.26
CA GLY A 81 -2.96 -11.75 7.98
C GLY A 81 -2.44 -10.64 8.90
N LEU A 82 -2.19 -10.95 10.18
CA LEU A 82 -1.60 -9.99 11.12
C LEU A 82 -0.16 -9.65 10.75
N ILE A 83 0.66 -10.65 10.44
CA ILE A 83 2.06 -10.45 10.01
C ILE A 83 2.10 -9.63 8.72
N HIS A 84 1.25 -9.96 7.74
CA HIS A 84 1.14 -9.23 6.49
C HIS A 84 0.71 -7.77 6.71
N GLY A 85 -0.35 -7.54 7.50
CA GLY A 85 -0.83 -6.21 7.83
C GLY A 85 0.22 -5.37 8.56
N ALA A 86 0.88 -5.94 9.57
CA ALA A 86 1.96 -5.27 10.30
C ALA A 86 3.16 -4.96 9.39
N GLY A 87 3.54 -5.89 8.50
CA GLY A 87 4.57 -5.69 7.50
C GLY A 87 4.26 -4.52 6.56
N ASN A 88 3.01 -4.42 6.08
CA ASN A 88 2.58 -3.30 5.25
C ASN A 88 2.61 -1.97 6.01
N VAL A 89 2.24 -1.94 7.30
CA VAL A 89 2.36 -0.73 8.13
C VAL A 89 3.82 -0.28 8.20
N VAL A 90 4.75 -1.21 8.44
CA VAL A 90 6.20 -0.89 8.43
C VAL A 90 6.62 -0.33 7.08
N VAL A 91 6.21 -0.96 5.97
CA VAL A 91 6.51 -0.47 4.61
C VAL A 91 5.99 0.96 4.43
N LEU A 92 4.73 1.24 4.77
CA LEU A 92 4.16 2.58 4.64
C LEU A 92 4.93 3.62 5.48
N LEU A 93 5.40 3.26 6.67
CA LEU A 93 6.18 4.15 7.53
C LEU A 93 7.60 4.41 6.99
N LEU A 94 8.17 3.50 6.19
CA LEU A 94 9.47 3.71 5.55
C LEU A 94 9.42 4.74 4.42
N TYR A 95 8.26 4.86 3.75
CA TYR A 95 8.07 5.86 2.71
C TYR A 95 7.82 7.23 3.32
N ARG A 96 8.71 8.18 2.99
CA ARG A 96 8.60 9.58 3.38
C ARG A 96 8.57 10.44 2.12
N PRO A 97 7.50 11.23 1.88
CA PRO A 97 7.50 12.21 0.80
C PRO A 97 8.65 13.22 0.99
N HIS A 98 9.43 13.45 -0.07
CA HIS A 98 10.53 14.42 -0.11
C HIS A 98 10.02 15.80 -0.55
N GLN A 99 10.65 16.91 -0.15
CA GLN A 99 10.23 18.23 -0.67
C GLN A 99 10.51 18.30 -2.18
N ALA A 100 9.49 18.64 -2.97
CA ALA A 100 9.50 18.70 -4.44
C ALA A 100 9.92 20.06 -5.01
#